data_AF-A0A935DLU7-F1
#
_entry.id   AF-A0A935DLU7-F1
#
_cell.length_a   1.000
_cell.length_b   1.000
_cell.length_c   1.000
_cell.angle_alpha   90.00
_cell.angle_beta   90.00
_cell.angle_gamma   90.00
#
_symmetry.space_group_name_H-M   'P 1'
#
loop_
_entity.id
_entity.type
_entity.pdbx_description
1 polymer ?
#
loop_
_entity_poly.entity_id
_entity_poly.type
_entity_poly.pdbx_seq_one_letter_code
_entity_poly.pdbx_strand_id
1 'polypeptide(L)'
;MSDEREDLVERALTVGKRIREFPLSCAVVPGDDEPRLRRMFQRLNTAGVAMNEDDVFRALFGHDGATNLAAAAVRVESVGFGAPNEKDVRQCLLCVGGFEPREDSSELREDELGALLPRTERAMTAALEFLARDAAIPRLELLPYRVPLRLLARFFDLHPAPSERARTLLKRWVWRGALSGLFATSSEARVRSLQKAVEAGSAEHTAQALLRQVGAFHVELDPLTETWFQKHASSRMLAAALLAHGPLRPEDRQGQLFQGEAPTEGDDDPAAHETLGQYFRDVAGRARGPLAGRVFLESAASLPGLATASAAVLDSHLIPEAARDALEDVLRAPDMDARTRAAARFDQLRAPVLRAWVERFLRAQCEPDGDDRVSIRALISGLGEARVPP
;
A
#
# COMPACT_ATOMS: atom_id res chain seq x y z
N MET A 1 15.47 -2.90 -42.27
CA MET A 1 14.04 -2.53 -42.18
C MET A 1 13.07 -3.47 -42.92
N SER A 2 13.51 -4.31 -43.88
CA SER A 2 12.65 -5.36 -44.48
C SER A 2 12.74 -6.68 -43.69
N ASP A 3 13.94 -7.17 -43.39
CA ASP A 3 14.18 -8.42 -42.64
C ASP A 3 13.60 -8.43 -41.21
N GLU A 4 13.66 -7.31 -40.48
CA GLU A 4 13.08 -7.22 -39.12
C GLU A 4 11.56 -7.44 -39.10
N ARG A 5 10.86 -7.19 -40.21
CA ARG A 5 9.42 -7.42 -40.30
C ARG A 5 9.07 -8.87 -40.65
N GLU A 6 9.93 -9.56 -41.40
CA GLU A 6 9.75 -10.98 -41.69
C GLU A 6 9.98 -11.86 -40.45
N ASP A 7 11.01 -11.57 -39.63
CA ASP A 7 11.24 -12.29 -38.35
C ASP A 7 10.03 -12.18 -37.40
N LEU A 8 9.43 -10.99 -37.30
CA LEU A 8 8.25 -10.79 -36.46
C LEU A 8 7.02 -11.56 -36.98
N VAL A 9 6.85 -11.66 -38.30
CA VAL A 9 5.77 -12.45 -38.92
C VAL A 9 5.99 -13.95 -38.69
N GLU A 10 7.22 -14.45 -38.86
CA GLU A 10 7.56 -15.85 -38.63
C GLU A 10 7.38 -16.23 -37.14
N ARG A 11 7.79 -15.35 -36.22
CA ARG A 11 7.55 -15.51 -34.78
C ARG A 11 6.06 -15.52 -34.45
N ALA A 12 5.27 -14.62 -35.05
CA ALA A 12 3.82 -14.59 -34.84
C ALA A 12 3.14 -15.88 -35.34
N LEU A 13 3.53 -16.39 -36.52
CA LEU A 13 3.03 -17.67 -37.05
C LEU A 13 3.44 -18.85 -36.17
N THR A 14 4.67 -18.86 -35.66
CA THR A 14 5.18 -19.89 -34.76
C THR A 14 4.42 -19.91 -33.44
N VAL A 15 4.17 -18.73 -32.85
CA VAL A 15 3.36 -18.60 -31.63
C VAL A 15 1.92 -19.04 -31.90
N GLY A 16 1.31 -18.59 -32.99
CA GLY A 16 -0.05 -18.99 -33.36
C GLY A 16 -0.20 -20.49 -33.60
N LYS A 17 0.80 -21.14 -34.21
CA LYS A 17 0.85 -22.60 -34.35
C LYS A 17 0.93 -23.28 -32.99
N ARG A 18 1.87 -22.85 -32.13
CA ARG A 18 2.03 -23.40 -30.78
C ARG A 18 0.76 -23.27 -29.95
N ILE A 19 0.03 -22.15 -30.03
CA ILE A 19 -1.23 -21.97 -29.29
C ILE A 19 -2.31 -22.92 -29.82
N ARG A 20 -2.50 -23.02 -31.13
CA ARG A 20 -3.56 -23.85 -31.74
C ARG A 20 -3.31 -25.35 -31.58
N GLU A 21 -2.04 -25.76 -31.63
CA GLU A 21 -1.64 -27.16 -31.55
C GLU A 21 -1.20 -27.58 -30.14
N PHE A 22 -1.33 -26.70 -29.13
CA PHE A 22 -0.94 -27.03 -27.77
C PHE A 22 -1.87 -28.14 -27.23
N PRO A 23 -1.35 -29.34 -26.90
CA PRO A 23 -2.19 -30.39 -26.36
C PRO A 23 -2.61 -30.03 -24.93
N LEU A 24 -3.88 -29.70 -24.75
CA LEU A 24 -4.46 -29.51 -23.43
C LEU A 24 -4.86 -30.88 -22.85
N SER A 25 -4.24 -31.25 -21.73
CA SER A 25 -4.68 -32.41 -20.96
C SER A 25 -5.96 -32.04 -20.21
N CYS A 26 -7.08 -32.65 -20.60
CA CYS A 26 -8.37 -32.48 -19.93
C CYS A 26 -8.73 -33.79 -19.23
N ALA A 27 -8.88 -33.73 -17.90
CA ALA A 27 -9.36 -34.85 -17.10
C ALA A 27 -10.69 -34.44 -16.45
N VAL A 28 -11.78 -35.09 -16.85
CA VAL A 28 -13.08 -34.94 -16.18
C VAL A 28 -13.12 -35.93 -15.04
N VAL A 29 -13.17 -35.44 -13.81
CA VAL A 29 -13.29 -36.27 -12.61
C VAL A 29 -14.75 -36.27 -12.18
N PRO A 30 -15.48 -37.39 -12.33
CA PRO A 30 -16.87 -37.47 -11.93
C PRO A 30 -17.03 -37.53 -10.40
N GLY A 31 -17.97 -36.75 -9.87
CA GLY A 31 -18.36 -36.70 -8.46
C GLY A 31 -18.02 -35.38 -7.78
N ASP A 32 -18.66 -35.13 -6.64
CA ASP A 32 -18.61 -33.87 -5.89
C ASP A 32 -17.54 -33.92 -4.77
N ASP A 33 -16.59 -34.86 -4.86
CA ASP A 33 -15.53 -35.07 -3.87
C ASP A 33 -14.41 -34.04 -4.08
N GLU A 34 -14.69 -32.83 -3.63
CA GLU A 34 -13.79 -31.68 -3.64
C GLU A 34 -12.40 -31.99 -3.01
N PRO A 35 -12.29 -32.70 -1.88
CA PRO A 35 -10.99 -33.16 -1.34
C PRO A 35 -10.17 -34.05 -2.29
N ARG A 36 -10.84 -34.86 -3.12
CA ARG A 36 -10.17 -35.69 -4.14
C ARG A 36 -9.70 -34.86 -5.32
N LEU A 37 -10.51 -33.90 -5.78
CA LEU A 37 -10.13 -32.93 -6.82
C LEU A 37 -8.91 -32.10 -6.39
N ARG A 38 -8.92 -31.57 -5.16
CA ARG A 38 -7.80 -30.82 -4.56
C ARG A 38 -6.49 -31.61 -4.57
N ARG A 39 -6.51 -32.88 -4.13
CA ARG A 39 -5.33 -33.76 -4.15
C ARG A 39 -4.85 -34.10 -5.56
N MET A 40 -5.75 -34.30 -6.53
CA MET A 40 -5.37 -34.52 -7.93
C MET A 40 -4.71 -33.27 -8.51
N PHE A 41 -5.26 -32.10 -8.22
CA PHE A 41 -4.73 -30.80 -8.66
C PHE A 41 -3.32 -30.53 -8.10
N GLN A 42 -3.12 -30.70 -6.78
CA GLN A 42 -1.81 -30.54 -6.14
C GLN A 42 -0.75 -31.48 -6.73
N ARG A 43 -1.11 -32.73 -7.03
CA ARG A 43 -0.20 -33.69 -7.66
C ARG A 43 0.13 -33.31 -9.10
N LEU A 44 -0.85 -32.86 -9.88
CA LEU A 44 -0.63 -32.39 -11.25
C LEU A 44 0.25 -31.12 -11.28
N ASN A 45 0.12 -30.26 -10.27
CA ASN A 45 0.90 -29.03 -10.12
C ASN A 45 2.40 -29.25 -9.77
N THR A 46 2.92 -30.48 -9.90
CA THR A 46 4.35 -30.79 -9.68
C THR A 46 5.17 -30.94 -10.97
N ALA A 47 4.53 -30.95 -12.15
CA ALA A 47 5.22 -31.07 -13.44
C ALA A 47 4.97 -29.85 -14.35
N GLY A 48 6.02 -29.13 -14.74
CA GLY A 48 5.94 -27.94 -15.60
C GLY A 48 6.12 -26.62 -14.85
N VAL A 49 5.38 -25.58 -15.26
CA VAL A 49 5.34 -24.30 -14.54
C VAL A 49 4.43 -24.46 -13.33
N ALA A 50 5.00 -24.49 -12.13
CA ALA A 50 4.23 -24.60 -10.90
C ALA A 50 3.32 -23.38 -10.72
N MET A 51 2.03 -23.63 -10.55
CA MET A 51 1.05 -22.64 -10.11
C MET A 51 1.44 -22.17 -8.71
N ASN A 52 1.41 -20.86 -8.50
CA ASN A 52 1.67 -20.29 -7.18
C ASN A 52 0.44 -20.49 -6.28
N GLU A 53 0.57 -20.24 -4.97
CA GLU A 53 -0.55 -20.41 -4.02
C GLU A 53 -1.80 -19.59 -4.37
N ASP A 54 -1.61 -18.38 -4.95
CA ASP A 54 -2.73 -17.51 -5.32
C ASP A 54 -3.48 -18.12 -6.53
N ASP A 55 -2.76 -18.72 -7.48
CA ASP A 55 -3.33 -19.43 -8.62
C ASP A 55 -4.08 -20.70 -8.17
N VAL A 56 -3.53 -21.46 -7.21
CA VAL A 56 -4.19 -22.63 -6.63
C VAL A 56 -5.46 -22.21 -5.90
N PHE A 57 -5.40 -21.16 -5.08
CA PHE A 57 -6.58 -20.65 -4.38
C PHE A 57 -7.67 -20.22 -5.37
N ARG A 58 -7.30 -19.47 -6.42
CA ARG A 58 -8.25 -19.07 -7.47
C ARG A 58 -8.86 -20.26 -8.19
N ALA A 59 -8.08 -21.30 -8.50
CA ALA A 59 -8.60 -22.50 -9.14
C ALA A 59 -9.63 -23.24 -8.25
N LEU A 60 -9.45 -23.21 -6.93
CA LEU A 60 -10.30 -23.90 -5.98
C LEU A 60 -11.56 -23.11 -5.58
N PHE A 61 -11.52 -21.78 -5.62
CA PHE A 61 -12.59 -20.93 -5.07
C PHE A 61 -13.06 -19.81 -6.00
N GLY A 62 -12.48 -19.65 -7.18
CA GLY A 62 -12.74 -18.51 -8.07
C GLY A 62 -14.05 -18.58 -8.86
N HIS A 63 -14.82 -19.67 -8.74
CA HIS A 63 -16.00 -19.94 -9.58
C HIS A 63 -17.31 -19.33 -9.06
N ASP A 64 -17.42 -19.01 -7.78
CA ASP A 64 -18.62 -18.39 -7.18
C ASP A 64 -18.32 -16.94 -6.73
N GLY A 65 -19.20 -16.00 -7.08
CA GLY A 65 -19.07 -14.58 -6.70
C GLY A 65 -19.06 -14.33 -5.19
N ALA A 66 -19.64 -15.24 -4.40
CA ALA A 66 -19.64 -15.16 -2.92
C ALA A 66 -18.28 -15.50 -2.29
N THR A 67 -17.44 -16.29 -2.98
CA THR A 67 -16.10 -16.72 -2.52
C THR A 67 -14.96 -16.13 -3.37
N ASN A 68 -15.32 -15.40 -4.43
CA ASN A 68 -14.39 -14.77 -5.35
C ASN A 68 -13.67 -13.56 -4.73
N LEU A 69 -12.35 -13.67 -4.64
CA LEU A 69 -11.48 -12.62 -4.07
C LEU A 69 -11.41 -11.34 -4.92
N ALA A 70 -11.57 -11.43 -6.24
CA ALA A 70 -11.60 -10.25 -7.11
C ALA A 70 -12.87 -9.43 -6.88
N ALA A 71 -14.01 -10.12 -6.72
CA ALA A 71 -15.26 -9.46 -6.35
C ALA A 71 -15.18 -8.81 -4.97
N ALA A 72 -14.51 -9.45 -4.00
CA ALA A 72 -14.25 -8.88 -2.68
C ALA A 72 -13.34 -7.64 -2.74
N ALA A 73 -12.30 -7.67 -3.58
CA ALA A 73 -11.42 -6.53 -3.80
C ALA A 73 -12.20 -5.30 -4.28
N VAL A 74 -13.08 -5.46 -5.28
CA VAL A 74 -13.96 -4.39 -5.79
C VAL A 74 -14.89 -3.86 -4.70
N ARG A 75 -15.46 -4.73 -3.86
CA ARG A 75 -16.30 -4.31 -2.73
C ARG A 75 -15.53 -3.47 -1.72
N VAL A 76 -14.30 -3.85 -1.38
CA VAL A 76 -13.44 -3.07 -0.46
C VAL A 76 -12.99 -1.75 -1.10
N GLU A 77 -12.69 -1.76 -2.40
CA GLU A 77 -12.29 -0.57 -3.16
C GLU A 77 -13.39 0.50 -3.16
N SER A 78 -14.67 0.10 -3.22
CA SER A 78 -15.82 1.02 -3.26
C SER A 78 -15.89 2.03 -2.11
N VAL A 79 -15.12 1.82 -1.04
CA VAL A 79 -15.00 2.73 0.11
C VAL A 79 -14.04 3.92 -0.18
N GLY A 80 -13.28 3.89 -1.27
CA GLY A 80 -12.51 5.04 -1.77
C GLY A 80 -11.06 5.14 -1.26
N PHE A 81 -10.54 4.13 -0.56
CA PHE A 81 -9.18 4.13 0.01
C PHE A 81 -8.13 3.41 -0.88
N GLY A 82 -8.47 3.13 -2.13
CA GLY A 82 -7.62 2.46 -3.13
C GLY A 82 -8.04 1.02 -3.43
N ALA A 83 -7.43 0.43 -4.46
CA ALA A 83 -7.76 -0.90 -4.98
C ALA A 83 -6.86 -1.99 -4.37
N PRO A 84 -7.31 -2.76 -3.36
CA PRO A 84 -6.61 -3.99 -2.99
C PRO A 84 -6.67 -4.98 -4.15
N ASN A 85 -5.60 -5.75 -4.40
CA ASN A 85 -5.66 -6.86 -5.34
C ASN A 85 -6.06 -8.17 -4.63
N GLU A 86 -6.32 -9.23 -5.40
CA GLU A 86 -6.67 -10.56 -4.85
C GLU A 86 -5.68 -11.05 -3.80
N LYS A 87 -4.39 -10.78 -3.98
CA LYS A 87 -3.35 -11.19 -3.04
C LYS A 87 -3.44 -10.42 -1.72
N ASP A 88 -3.75 -9.12 -1.75
CA ASP A 88 -4.01 -8.34 -0.54
C ASP A 88 -5.20 -8.92 0.22
N VAL A 89 -6.31 -9.22 -0.49
CA VAL A 89 -7.52 -9.82 0.12
C VAL A 89 -7.21 -11.20 0.70
N ARG A 90 -6.53 -12.09 -0.05
CA ARG A 90 -6.15 -13.42 0.42
C ARG A 90 -5.30 -13.35 1.68
N GLN A 91 -4.28 -12.49 1.71
CA GLN A 91 -3.39 -12.36 2.86
C GLN A 91 -4.11 -11.80 4.10
N CYS A 92 -5.07 -10.89 3.91
CA CYS A 92 -5.94 -10.44 4.99
C CYS A 92 -6.87 -11.56 5.45
N LEU A 93 -7.46 -12.32 4.52
CA LEU A 93 -8.37 -13.43 4.81
C LEU A 93 -7.71 -14.51 5.66
N LEU A 94 -6.51 -14.94 5.28
CA LEU A 94 -5.74 -15.91 6.05
C LEU A 94 -5.41 -15.38 7.45
N CYS A 95 -5.02 -14.11 7.56
CA CYS A 95 -4.73 -13.49 8.85
C CYS A 95 -6.00 -13.37 9.72
N VAL A 96 -7.14 -12.98 9.14
CA VAL A 96 -8.46 -12.90 9.79
C VAL A 96 -8.96 -14.29 10.20
N GLY A 97 -8.66 -15.33 9.43
CA GLY A 97 -8.96 -16.73 9.75
C GLY A 97 -8.07 -17.32 10.84
N GLY A 98 -6.97 -16.65 11.21
CA GLY A 98 -6.01 -17.16 12.19
C GLY A 98 -4.99 -18.15 11.63
N PHE A 99 -4.83 -18.21 10.31
CA PHE A 99 -3.87 -19.08 9.65
C PHE A 99 -2.43 -18.62 9.89
N GLU A 100 -1.54 -19.60 10.11
CA GLU A 100 -0.10 -19.39 10.19
C GLU A 100 0.46 -18.92 8.82
N PRO A 101 1.56 -18.14 8.80
CA PRO A 101 2.16 -17.72 7.55
C PRO A 101 2.64 -18.93 6.73
N ARG A 102 2.19 -19.01 5.47
CA ARG A 102 2.40 -20.15 4.54
C ARG A 102 1.67 -21.44 4.92
N GLU A 103 0.73 -21.38 5.87
CA GLU A 103 -0.18 -22.51 6.08
C GLU A 103 -0.97 -22.80 4.79
N ASP A 104 -1.14 -24.10 4.52
CA ASP A 104 -1.82 -24.53 3.31
C ASP A 104 -3.32 -24.20 3.41
N SER A 105 -3.72 -23.14 2.72
CA SER A 105 -5.12 -22.73 2.60
C SER A 105 -5.98 -23.69 1.77
N SER A 106 -5.42 -24.79 1.25
CA SER A 106 -6.17 -25.80 0.50
C SER A 106 -7.12 -26.63 1.37
N GLU A 107 -7.00 -26.59 2.69
CA GLU A 107 -7.93 -27.28 3.60
C GLU A 107 -9.18 -26.44 3.92
N LEU A 108 -9.19 -25.14 3.58
CA LEU A 108 -10.39 -24.29 3.71
C LEU A 108 -11.55 -24.87 2.89
N ARG A 109 -12.69 -25.06 3.53
CA ARG A 109 -13.93 -25.42 2.84
C ARG A 109 -14.63 -24.19 2.26
N GLU A 110 -15.47 -24.40 1.25
CA GLU A 110 -16.21 -23.31 0.60
C GLU A 110 -17.19 -22.60 1.55
N ASP A 111 -17.84 -23.34 2.46
CA ASP A 111 -18.74 -22.78 3.48
C ASP A 111 -17.99 -21.92 4.51
N GLU A 112 -16.79 -22.36 4.92
CA GLU A 112 -15.90 -21.60 5.81
C GLU A 112 -15.41 -20.32 5.13
N LEU A 113 -15.05 -20.41 3.85
CA LEU A 113 -14.65 -19.27 3.05
C LEU A 113 -15.79 -18.26 2.88
N GLY A 114 -17.01 -18.73 2.60
CA GLY A 114 -18.20 -17.90 2.49
C GLY A 114 -18.54 -17.13 3.78
N ALA A 115 -18.21 -17.69 4.95
CA ALA A 115 -18.35 -16.99 6.23
C ALA A 115 -17.17 -16.04 6.52
N LEU A 116 -15.95 -16.40 6.09
CA LEU A 116 -14.72 -15.66 6.39
C LEU A 116 -14.52 -14.44 5.49
N LEU A 117 -14.93 -14.51 4.22
CA LEU A 117 -14.73 -13.42 3.27
C LEU A 117 -15.49 -12.14 3.66
N PRO A 118 -16.79 -12.16 4.03
CA PRO A 118 -17.49 -10.95 4.49
C PRO A 118 -16.91 -10.36 5.77
N ARG A 119 -16.37 -11.19 6.68
CA ARG A 119 -15.65 -10.71 7.87
C ARG A 119 -14.37 -9.99 7.47
N THR A 120 -13.62 -10.58 6.55
CA THR A 120 -12.39 -10.02 6.01
C THR A 120 -12.64 -8.67 5.34
N GLU A 121 -13.68 -8.56 4.50
CA GLU A 121 -14.06 -7.30 3.85
C GLU A 121 -14.34 -6.19 4.86
N ARG A 122 -15.19 -6.45 5.86
CA ARG A 122 -15.49 -5.46 6.92
C ARG A 122 -14.24 -5.02 7.68
N ALA A 123 -13.37 -5.97 8.01
CA ALA A 123 -12.17 -5.70 8.78
C ALA A 123 -11.10 -4.97 7.95
N MET A 124 -10.96 -5.29 6.67
CA MET A 124 -10.11 -4.56 5.72
C MET A 124 -10.61 -3.13 5.54
N THR A 125 -11.92 -2.93 5.37
CA THR A 125 -12.53 -1.59 5.29
C THR A 125 -12.21 -0.76 6.53
N ALA A 126 -12.41 -1.32 7.73
CA ALA A 126 -12.08 -0.63 8.98
C ALA A 126 -10.57 -0.32 9.10
N ALA A 127 -9.71 -1.23 8.65
CA ALA A 127 -8.26 -1.01 8.61
C ALA A 127 -7.87 0.13 7.65
N LEU A 128 -8.46 0.18 6.45
CA LEU A 128 -8.21 1.23 5.47
C LEU A 128 -8.73 2.59 5.96
N GLU A 129 -9.93 2.62 6.56
CA GLU A 129 -10.47 3.83 7.19
C GLU A 129 -9.56 4.37 8.30
N PHE A 130 -9.03 3.47 9.15
CA PHE A 130 -8.06 3.83 10.17
C PHE A 130 -6.76 4.38 9.57
N LEU A 131 -6.22 3.73 8.54
CA LEU A 131 -5.01 4.20 7.86
C LEU A 131 -5.20 5.61 7.29
N ALA A 132 -6.36 5.87 6.68
CA ALA A 132 -6.66 7.18 6.11
C ALA A 132 -6.90 8.26 7.18
N ARG A 133 -7.78 7.99 8.15
CA ARG A 133 -8.23 9.00 9.12
C ARG A 133 -7.23 9.24 10.25
N ASP A 134 -6.57 8.20 10.74
CA ASP A 134 -5.70 8.28 11.93
C ASP A 134 -4.23 8.31 11.56
N ALA A 135 -3.83 7.52 10.57
CA ALA A 135 -2.43 7.41 10.16
C ALA A 135 -2.04 8.36 9.01
N ALA A 136 -2.98 9.15 8.49
CA ALA A 136 -2.77 10.06 7.35
C ALA A 136 -2.19 9.34 6.10
N ILE A 137 -2.63 8.11 5.86
CA ILE A 137 -2.32 7.32 4.66
C ILE A 137 -3.63 7.17 3.89
N PRO A 138 -4.00 8.15 3.04
CA PRO A 138 -5.34 8.23 2.43
C PRO A 138 -5.62 7.13 1.41
N ARG A 139 -4.57 6.43 0.94
CA ARG A 139 -4.62 5.50 -0.18
C ARG A 139 -3.70 4.31 0.07
N LEU A 140 -4.17 3.11 -0.23
CA LEU A 140 -3.43 1.86 -0.04
C LEU A 140 -2.09 1.83 -0.81
N GLU A 141 -2.02 2.53 -1.94
CA GLU A 141 -0.81 2.69 -2.75
C GLU A 141 0.32 3.44 -2.01
N LEU A 142 -0.05 4.27 -1.02
CA LEU A 142 0.88 5.00 -0.14
C LEU A 142 1.28 4.22 1.10
N LEU A 143 0.69 3.05 1.35
CA LEU A 143 1.10 2.24 2.49
C LEU A 143 2.54 1.75 2.25
N PRO A 144 3.52 2.09 3.12
CA PRO A 144 4.94 1.79 2.86
C PRO A 144 5.21 0.30 2.65
N TYR A 145 4.53 -0.54 3.44
CA TYR A 145 4.63 -2.00 3.39
C TYR A 145 3.22 -2.62 3.50
N ARG A 146 2.98 -3.78 2.89
CA ARG A 146 1.67 -4.46 2.93
C ARG A 146 1.41 -5.25 4.22
N VAL A 147 2.46 -5.59 4.98
CA VAL A 147 2.35 -6.35 6.23
C VAL A 147 1.40 -5.69 7.26
N PRO A 148 1.45 -4.36 7.48
CA PRO A 148 0.47 -3.67 8.32
C PRO A 148 -0.99 -3.93 7.96
N LEU A 149 -1.36 -3.95 6.66
CA LEU A 149 -2.75 -4.10 6.24
C LEU A 149 -3.37 -5.40 6.77
N ARG A 150 -2.70 -6.55 6.58
CA ARG A 150 -3.23 -7.85 7.03
C ARG A 150 -3.34 -7.97 8.55
N LEU A 151 -2.41 -7.35 9.29
CA LEU A 151 -2.43 -7.36 10.76
C LEU A 151 -3.50 -6.42 11.31
N LEU A 152 -3.69 -5.26 10.68
CA LEU A 152 -4.78 -4.34 11.01
C LEU A 152 -6.14 -4.98 10.68
N ALA A 153 -6.28 -5.69 9.56
CA ALA A 153 -7.50 -6.43 9.26
C ALA A 153 -7.82 -7.45 10.36
N ARG A 154 -6.86 -8.28 10.80
CA ARG A 154 -7.08 -9.18 11.94
C ARG A 154 -7.41 -8.42 13.23
N PHE A 155 -6.74 -7.31 13.50
CA PHE A 155 -7.04 -6.47 14.67
C PHE A 155 -8.49 -5.96 14.65
N PHE A 156 -8.96 -5.41 13.53
CA PHE A 156 -10.31 -4.85 13.42
C PHE A 156 -11.40 -5.93 13.32
N ASP A 157 -11.09 -7.16 12.91
CA ASP A 157 -12.00 -8.30 13.06
C ASP A 157 -12.20 -8.67 14.53
N LEU A 158 -11.12 -8.70 15.33
CA LEU A 158 -11.20 -8.99 16.78
C LEU A 158 -11.71 -7.81 17.61
N HIS A 159 -11.46 -6.59 17.15
CA HIS A 159 -11.79 -5.34 17.84
C HIS A 159 -12.44 -4.34 16.87
N PRO A 160 -13.72 -4.53 16.50
CA PRO A 160 -14.38 -3.68 15.49
C PRO A 160 -14.50 -2.20 15.88
N ALA A 161 -14.55 -1.91 17.18
CA ALA A 161 -14.68 -0.55 17.72
C ALA A 161 -13.60 -0.31 18.80
N PRO A 162 -12.32 -0.17 18.41
CA PRO A 162 -11.24 0.04 19.37
C PRO A 162 -11.33 1.44 20.00
N SER A 163 -10.84 1.60 21.22
CA SER A 163 -10.75 2.92 21.87
C SER A 163 -9.80 3.87 21.13
N GLU A 164 -9.97 5.17 21.29
CA GLU A 164 -9.04 6.19 20.75
C GLU A 164 -7.59 5.92 21.19
N ARG A 165 -7.41 5.38 22.39
CA ARG A 165 -6.09 5.03 22.90
C ARG A 165 -5.47 3.88 22.10
N ALA A 166 -6.21 2.82 21.81
CA ALA A 166 -5.75 1.73 20.95
C ALA A 166 -5.41 2.23 19.54
N ARG A 167 -6.25 3.11 18.97
CA ARG A 167 -5.99 3.73 17.65
C ARG A 167 -4.70 4.57 17.67
N THR A 168 -4.46 5.32 18.74
CA THR A 168 -3.21 6.09 18.92
C THR A 168 -1.98 5.16 18.94
N LEU A 169 -2.05 4.06 19.70
CA LEU A 169 -0.95 3.09 19.76
C LEU A 169 -0.71 2.39 18.41
N LEU A 170 -1.79 2.04 17.70
CA LEU A 170 -1.69 1.48 16.34
C LEU A 170 -1.08 2.46 15.34
N LYS A 171 -1.45 3.75 15.41
CA LYS A 171 -0.90 4.79 14.53
C LYS A 171 0.62 4.86 14.69
N ARG A 172 1.07 4.89 15.95
CA ARG A 172 2.51 4.85 16.29
C ARG A 172 3.16 3.56 15.79
N TRP A 173 2.50 2.41 15.94
CA TRP A 173 3.04 1.13 15.46
C TRP A 173 3.22 1.11 13.93
N VAL A 174 2.26 1.64 13.16
CA VAL A 174 2.36 1.76 11.69
C VAL A 174 3.60 2.59 11.31
N TRP A 175 3.75 3.78 11.87
CA TRP A 175 4.80 4.71 11.46
C TRP A 175 6.17 4.36 12.02
N ARG A 176 6.27 4.03 13.32
CA ARG A 176 7.54 3.62 13.92
C ARG A 176 8.01 2.29 13.34
N GLY A 177 7.11 1.35 13.06
CA GLY A 177 7.44 0.09 12.40
C GLY A 177 7.90 0.26 10.95
N ALA A 178 7.36 1.24 10.22
CA ALA A 178 7.86 1.60 8.89
C ALA A 178 9.28 2.17 8.95
N LEU A 179 9.53 3.12 9.86
CA LEU A 179 10.85 3.74 10.06
C LEU A 179 11.91 2.77 10.59
N SER A 180 11.54 1.83 11.46
CA SER A 180 12.47 0.84 12.00
C SER A 180 12.79 -0.29 11.01
N GLY A 181 12.15 -0.30 9.83
CA GLY A 181 12.22 -1.42 8.89
C GLY A 181 11.60 -2.71 9.41
N LEU A 182 10.74 -2.67 10.45
CA LEU A 182 10.06 -3.85 11.02
C LEU A 182 9.34 -4.66 9.93
N PHE A 183 8.73 -3.94 8.99
CA PHE A 183 7.94 -4.53 7.90
C PHE A 183 8.76 -4.81 6.63
N ALA A 184 10.03 -4.35 6.57
CA ALA A 184 10.85 -4.42 5.36
C ALA A 184 11.30 -5.85 5.02
N THR A 185 11.55 -6.66 6.04
CA THR A 185 11.90 -8.07 5.87
C THR A 185 10.77 -8.93 6.43
N SER A 186 10.10 -9.67 5.55
CA SER A 186 9.02 -10.59 5.90
C SER A 186 9.59 -11.97 6.22
N SER A 187 10.50 -12.06 7.20
CA SER A 187 10.84 -13.39 7.73
C SER A 187 9.56 -13.96 8.34
N GLU A 188 9.25 -15.21 8.02
CA GLU A 188 8.01 -15.82 8.51
C GLU A 188 7.90 -15.75 10.03
N ALA A 189 9.03 -15.96 10.72
CA ALA A 189 9.11 -15.87 12.18
C ALA A 189 8.65 -14.49 12.70
N ARG A 190 8.98 -13.41 11.98
CA ARG A 190 8.52 -12.07 12.34
C ARG A 190 7.03 -11.90 12.08
N VAL A 191 6.53 -12.40 10.97
CA VAL A 191 5.09 -12.35 10.66
C VAL A 191 4.29 -13.13 11.70
N ARG A 192 4.74 -14.34 12.05
CA ARG A 192 4.18 -15.15 13.14
C ARG A 192 4.16 -14.40 14.46
N SER A 193 5.29 -13.80 14.84
CA SER A 193 5.41 -13.01 16.07
C SER A 193 4.41 -11.85 16.10
N LEU A 194 4.25 -11.16 14.96
CA LEU A 194 3.30 -10.05 14.85
C LEU A 194 1.85 -10.53 14.91
N GLN A 195 1.49 -11.62 14.22
CA GLN A 195 0.15 -12.20 14.30
C GLN A 195 -0.20 -12.64 15.72
N LYS A 196 0.72 -13.32 16.41
CA LYS A 196 0.54 -13.69 17.81
C LYS A 196 0.33 -12.48 18.72
N ALA A 197 1.00 -11.36 18.45
CA ALA A 197 0.78 -10.12 19.19
C ALA A 197 -0.60 -9.51 18.94
N VAL A 198 -1.27 -9.82 17.82
CA VAL A 198 -2.66 -9.38 17.55
C VAL A 198 -3.68 -10.08 18.48
N GLU A 199 -3.28 -11.15 19.18
CA GLU A 199 -4.18 -11.95 20.04
C GLU A 199 -4.04 -11.62 21.54
N ALA A 200 -3.43 -10.48 21.90
CA ALA A 200 -3.04 -10.14 23.27
C ALA A 200 -4.19 -9.67 24.19
N GLY A 201 -5.43 -10.09 23.94
CA GLY A 201 -6.61 -9.77 24.75
C GLY A 201 -7.33 -8.52 24.27
N SER A 202 -7.40 -7.46 25.09
CA SER A 202 -8.16 -6.25 24.74
C SER A 202 -7.46 -5.39 23.68
N ALA A 203 -8.23 -4.58 22.95
CA ALA A 203 -7.73 -3.72 21.86
C ALA A 203 -6.50 -2.88 22.23
N GLU A 204 -6.45 -2.30 23.44
CA GLU A 204 -5.30 -1.52 23.89
C GLU A 204 -4.07 -2.38 24.18
N HIS A 205 -4.24 -3.56 24.78
CA HIS A 205 -3.14 -4.49 25.04
C HIS A 205 -2.60 -5.07 23.74
N THR A 206 -3.48 -5.39 22.79
CA THR A 206 -3.11 -5.82 21.44
C THR A 206 -2.30 -4.75 20.70
N ALA A 207 -2.78 -3.51 20.67
CA ALA A 207 -2.07 -2.40 20.04
C ALA A 207 -0.71 -2.14 20.71
N GLN A 208 -0.65 -2.22 22.05
CA GLN A 208 0.60 -2.09 22.80
C GLN A 208 1.56 -3.26 22.52
N ALA A 209 1.08 -4.49 22.45
CA ALA A 209 1.89 -5.67 22.18
C ALA A 209 2.54 -5.60 20.80
N LEU A 210 1.79 -5.14 19.79
CA LEU A 210 2.32 -4.83 18.46
C LEU A 210 3.41 -3.75 18.52
N LEU A 211 3.15 -2.64 19.23
CA LEU A 211 4.09 -1.53 19.36
C LEU A 211 5.41 -1.95 20.03
N ARG A 212 5.37 -2.86 21.00
CA ARG A 212 6.59 -3.42 21.64
C ARG A 212 7.48 -4.24 20.70
N GLN A 213 6.97 -4.67 19.55
CA GLN A 213 7.78 -5.36 18.53
C GLN A 213 8.65 -4.40 17.72
N VAL A 214 8.39 -3.10 17.82
CA VAL A 214 9.16 -2.08 17.10
C VAL A 214 10.52 -1.92 17.77
N GLY A 215 11.58 -2.09 16.98
CA GLY A 215 12.95 -1.84 17.41
C GLY A 215 13.31 -0.35 17.45
N ALA A 216 14.60 -0.05 17.51
CA ALA A 216 15.08 1.32 17.36
C ALA A 216 14.64 1.90 16.00
N PHE A 217 14.19 3.15 16.00
CA PHE A 217 13.80 3.89 14.80
C PHE A 217 14.35 5.30 14.88
N HIS A 218 14.54 5.92 13.70
CA HIS A 218 14.97 7.31 13.58
C HIS A 218 13.94 8.06 12.77
N VAL A 219 13.57 9.25 13.22
CA VAL A 219 12.66 10.14 12.48
C VAL A 219 13.48 10.99 11.52
N GLU A 220 14.03 10.34 10.51
CA GLU A 220 14.87 10.98 9.51
C GLU A 220 14.58 10.39 8.12
N LEU A 221 14.23 11.26 7.18
CA LEU A 221 14.14 10.97 5.75
C LEU A 221 14.72 12.20 5.04
N ASP A 222 15.84 12.04 4.34
CA ASP A 222 16.47 13.14 3.62
C ASP A 222 15.94 13.22 2.18
N PRO A 223 15.18 14.27 1.81
CA PRO A 223 14.63 14.40 0.46
C PRO A 223 15.67 14.56 -0.65
N LEU A 224 16.93 14.87 -0.32
CA LEU A 224 18.02 15.03 -1.30
C LEU A 224 18.74 13.72 -1.61
N THR A 225 18.92 12.85 -0.63
CA THR A 225 19.66 11.59 -0.80
C THR A 225 18.73 10.43 -1.15
N GLU A 226 17.48 10.47 -0.70
CA GLU A 226 16.47 9.49 -1.05
C GLU A 226 16.08 9.62 -2.52
N THR A 227 16.22 8.51 -3.27
CA THR A 227 15.80 8.47 -4.67
C THR A 227 14.35 8.04 -4.77
N TRP A 228 13.55 8.78 -5.54
CA TRP A 228 12.16 8.41 -5.81
C TRP A 228 12.06 7.07 -6.53
N PHE A 229 11.35 6.15 -5.88
CA PHE A 229 10.85 4.93 -6.45
C PHE A 229 9.50 4.62 -5.82
N GLN A 230 8.46 4.59 -6.63
CA GLN A 230 7.08 4.43 -6.17
C GLN A 230 6.83 3.22 -5.25
N LYS A 231 7.62 2.14 -5.41
CA LYS A 231 7.52 0.93 -4.59
C LYS A 231 8.33 1.00 -3.28
N HIS A 232 9.20 1.98 -3.11
CA HIS A 232 10.01 2.13 -1.90
C HIS A 232 9.23 2.79 -0.78
N ALA A 233 9.49 2.33 0.44
CA ALA A 233 8.86 2.83 1.64
C ALA A 233 9.12 4.33 1.85
N SER A 234 10.37 4.79 1.69
CA SER A 234 10.72 6.21 1.86
C SER A 234 9.94 7.13 0.91
N SER A 235 9.81 6.73 -0.35
CA SER A 235 9.01 7.47 -1.35
C SER A 235 7.53 7.56 -0.95
N ARG A 236 6.94 6.45 -0.49
CA ARG A 236 5.54 6.41 -0.04
C ARG A 236 5.29 7.20 1.24
N MET A 237 6.24 7.17 2.18
CA MET A 237 6.17 7.96 3.41
C MET A 237 6.24 9.46 3.13
N LEU A 238 7.16 9.88 2.24
CA LEU A 238 7.23 11.28 1.81
C LEU A 238 5.99 11.70 1.02
N ALA A 239 5.45 10.81 0.17
CA ALA A 239 4.23 11.04 -0.56
C ALA A 239 3.02 11.27 0.37
N ALA A 240 2.86 10.43 1.40
CA ALA A 240 1.85 10.60 2.44
C ALA A 240 2.05 11.92 3.22
N ALA A 241 3.29 12.25 3.59
CA ALA A 241 3.60 13.52 4.24
C ALA A 241 3.24 14.72 3.37
N LEU A 242 3.59 14.70 2.07
CA LEU A 242 3.26 15.79 1.15
C LEU A 242 1.75 15.94 1.00
N LEU A 243 1.00 14.85 0.85
CA LEU A 243 -0.47 14.91 0.75
C LEU A 243 -1.12 15.41 2.04
N ALA A 244 -0.59 15.05 3.21
CA ALA A 244 -1.04 15.58 4.49
C ALA A 244 -0.80 17.09 4.63
N HIS A 245 0.10 17.67 3.84
CA HIS A 245 0.28 19.13 3.75
C HIS A 245 -0.87 19.80 2.96
N GLY A 246 -1.57 19.05 2.12
CA GLY A 246 -2.70 19.52 1.32
C GLY A 246 -2.28 20.33 0.08
N PRO A 247 -1.54 19.74 -0.89
CA PRO A 247 -1.16 20.44 -2.11
C PRO A 247 -2.41 20.87 -2.89
N LEU A 248 -2.44 22.14 -3.28
CA LEU A 248 -3.56 22.76 -4.01
C LEU A 248 -3.40 22.59 -5.53
N ARG A 249 -4.50 22.56 -6.28
CA ARG A 249 -4.41 22.63 -7.76
C ARG A 249 -3.76 23.96 -8.20
N PRO A 250 -2.77 23.95 -9.11
CA PRO A 250 -2.18 25.18 -9.63
C PRO A 250 -3.19 26.09 -10.35
N GLU A 251 -4.21 25.48 -10.96
CA GLU A 251 -5.20 26.14 -11.81
C GLU A 251 -6.39 26.73 -11.02
N ASP A 252 -6.93 25.99 -10.05
CA ASP A 252 -8.29 26.29 -9.53
C ASP A 252 -8.35 27.08 -8.22
N ARG A 253 -7.24 27.27 -7.47
CA ARG A 253 -7.19 28.03 -6.20
C ARG A 253 -8.20 27.62 -5.09
N GLN A 254 -9.10 26.68 -5.35
CA GLN A 254 -10.15 26.18 -4.47
C GLN A 254 -10.23 24.67 -4.62
N GLY A 255 -9.38 23.97 -3.87
CA GLY A 255 -9.41 22.51 -3.82
C GLY A 255 -8.03 21.95 -3.50
N GLN A 256 -7.98 21.11 -2.46
CA GLN A 256 -6.89 20.14 -2.35
C GLN A 256 -7.00 19.21 -3.56
N LEU A 257 -5.87 18.86 -4.18
CA LEU A 257 -5.83 17.92 -5.32
C LEU A 257 -6.43 16.54 -4.97
N PHE A 258 -6.65 16.25 -3.68
CA PHE A 258 -7.30 15.04 -3.18
C PHE A 258 -8.34 15.41 -2.10
N GLN A 259 -9.62 15.50 -2.47
CA GLN A 259 -10.76 15.44 -1.53
C GLN A 259 -11.55 14.12 -1.69
N GLY A 260 -10.85 13.00 -1.74
CA GLY A 260 -11.49 11.67 -1.79
C GLY A 260 -12.13 11.29 -3.12
N GLU A 261 -12.18 12.18 -4.12
CA GLU A 261 -12.46 11.80 -5.50
C GLU A 261 -11.19 11.17 -6.08
N ALA A 262 -11.23 9.85 -6.29
CA ALA A 262 -10.25 9.20 -7.13
C ALA A 262 -10.32 9.89 -8.52
N PRO A 263 -9.17 10.23 -9.13
CA PRO A 263 -9.17 10.65 -10.52
C PRO A 263 -9.94 9.62 -11.33
N THR A 264 -10.93 10.09 -12.07
CA THR A 264 -11.85 9.26 -12.83
C THR A 264 -11.07 8.48 -13.87
N GLU A 265 -11.34 7.19 -13.91
CA GLU A 265 -10.85 6.23 -14.91
C GLU A 265 -10.83 6.88 -16.30
N GLY A 266 -9.64 6.98 -16.89
CA GLY A 266 -9.55 7.09 -18.34
C GLY A 266 -10.05 5.76 -18.92
N ASP A 267 -10.97 5.82 -19.88
CA ASP A 267 -11.68 4.68 -20.51
C ASP A 267 -10.79 3.63 -21.22
N ASP A 268 -9.47 3.67 -21.06
CA ASP A 268 -8.51 2.84 -21.78
C ASP A 268 -7.60 2.07 -20.80
N ASP A 269 -7.96 0.80 -20.56
CA ASP A 269 -7.20 -0.28 -19.89
C ASP A 269 -7.50 -0.55 -18.40
N PRO A 270 -8.26 -1.62 -18.07
CA PRO A 270 -8.48 -2.08 -16.69
C PRO A 270 -7.20 -2.53 -15.96
N ALA A 271 -6.08 -2.73 -16.68
CA ALA A 271 -4.77 -2.99 -16.08
C ALA A 271 -3.99 -1.70 -15.77
N ALA A 272 -4.43 -0.55 -16.28
CA ALA A 272 -3.91 0.78 -15.96
C ALA A 272 -4.59 1.32 -14.70
N HIS A 273 -4.52 0.59 -13.59
CA HIS A 273 -4.82 1.17 -12.30
C HIS A 273 -3.96 2.43 -12.15
N GLU A 274 -4.59 3.61 -12.12
CA GLU A 274 -3.92 4.90 -11.99
C GLU A 274 -3.19 4.95 -10.65
N THR A 275 -1.97 4.43 -10.66
CA THR A 275 -1.21 4.30 -9.43
C THR A 275 -0.83 5.70 -8.98
N LEU A 276 -1.12 6.04 -7.71
CA LEU A 276 -0.93 7.40 -7.18
C LEU A 276 0.47 8.00 -7.42
N GLY A 277 1.48 7.15 -7.64
CA GLY A 277 2.82 7.57 -8.03
C GLY A 277 2.91 8.39 -9.31
N GLN A 278 1.94 8.28 -10.23
CA GLN A 278 1.92 9.07 -11.46
C GLN A 278 1.69 10.57 -11.22
N TYR A 279 1.05 10.91 -10.10
CA TYR A 279 0.85 12.30 -9.69
C TYR A 279 2.08 12.90 -9.01
N PHE A 280 3.05 12.09 -8.56
CA PHE A 280 4.33 12.56 -8.02
C PHE A 280 5.34 12.79 -9.14
N ARG A 281 5.26 13.97 -9.75
CA ARG A 281 6.01 14.32 -10.96
C ARG A 281 7.31 15.01 -10.60
N ASP A 282 8.39 14.65 -11.29
CA ASP A 282 9.67 15.35 -11.16
C ASP A 282 9.62 16.62 -12.00
N VAL A 283 10.02 17.76 -11.43
CA VAL A 283 9.98 19.06 -12.12
C VAL A 283 10.86 19.10 -13.38
N ALA A 284 11.89 18.25 -13.47
CA ALA A 284 12.76 18.14 -14.63
C ALA A 284 12.51 16.87 -15.47
N GLY A 285 11.45 16.12 -15.17
CA GLY A 285 11.08 14.89 -15.90
C GLY A 285 12.02 13.72 -15.64
N ARG A 286 12.81 13.74 -14.56
CA ARG A 286 13.71 12.62 -14.21
C ARG A 286 12.90 11.39 -13.83
N ALA A 287 13.23 10.24 -14.44
CA ALA A 287 12.65 8.95 -14.03
C ALA A 287 13.09 8.56 -12.61
N ARG A 288 14.37 8.81 -12.29
CA ARG A 288 14.99 8.61 -10.98
C ARG A 288 15.65 9.92 -10.58
N GLY A 289 15.30 10.42 -9.41
CA GLY A 289 15.80 11.69 -8.89
C GLY A 289 15.48 11.83 -7.41
N PRO A 290 16.02 12.86 -6.74
CA PRO A 290 15.74 13.12 -5.33
C PRO A 290 14.25 13.36 -5.10
N LEU A 291 13.76 12.99 -3.92
CA LEU A 291 12.38 13.27 -3.51
C LEU A 291 12.08 14.79 -3.52
N ALA A 292 13.09 15.63 -3.28
CA ALA A 292 12.98 17.09 -3.32
C ALA A 292 12.50 17.64 -4.69
N GLY A 293 12.75 16.91 -5.77
CA GLY A 293 12.30 17.29 -7.12
C GLY A 293 10.86 16.92 -7.43
N ARG A 294 10.16 16.21 -6.53
CA ARG A 294 8.83 15.66 -6.78
C ARG A 294 7.72 16.55 -6.25
N VAL A 295 6.83 16.98 -7.13
CA VAL A 295 5.62 17.74 -6.81
C VAL A 295 4.38 16.90 -7.10
N PHE A 296 3.29 17.16 -6.38
CA PHE A 296 2.03 16.47 -6.58
C PHE A 296 1.18 17.23 -7.60
N LEU A 297 0.91 16.62 -8.76
CA LEU A 297 0.21 17.25 -9.88
C LEU A 297 -0.66 16.24 -10.61
N GLU A 298 -1.90 16.62 -10.90
CA GLU A 298 -2.85 15.82 -11.69
C GLU A 298 -2.28 15.48 -13.07
N SER A 299 -1.82 16.49 -13.80
CA SER A 299 -1.20 16.35 -15.11
C SER A 299 0.20 16.97 -15.18
N ALA A 300 1.05 16.42 -16.04
CA ALA A 300 2.33 17.05 -16.37
C ALA A 300 2.13 18.43 -17.03
N ALA A 301 0.99 18.63 -17.70
CA ALA A 301 0.61 19.90 -18.31
C ALA A 301 0.38 21.02 -17.27
N SER A 302 0.10 20.68 -16.00
CA SER A 302 -0.12 21.63 -14.92
C SER A 302 1.18 22.14 -14.29
N LEU A 303 2.33 21.55 -14.62
CA LEU A 303 3.63 21.92 -14.04
C LEU A 303 4.02 23.38 -14.31
N PRO A 304 3.84 23.95 -15.52
CA PRO A 304 4.08 25.38 -15.76
C PRO A 304 3.20 26.30 -14.90
N GLY A 305 2.00 25.83 -14.53
CA GLY A 305 1.08 26.57 -13.66
C GLY A 305 1.65 26.79 -12.26
N LEU A 306 2.48 25.88 -11.74
CA LEU A 306 3.13 26.08 -10.44
C LEU A 306 4.08 27.28 -10.45
N ALA A 307 4.84 27.47 -11.53
CA ALA A 307 5.81 28.55 -11.63
C ALA A 307 5.16 29.94 -11.65
N THR A 308 3.92 30.05 -12.13
CA THR A 308 3.15 31.30 -12.15
C THR A 308 2.14 31.41 -11.00
N ALA A 309 2.07 30.39 -10.13
CA ALA A 309 1.07 30.31 -9.08
C ALA A 309 1.25 31.37 -7.97
N SER A 310 0.20 31.49 -7.14
CA SER A 310 0.22 32.31 -5.93
C SER A 310 1.13 31.72 -4.85
N ALA A 311 1.57 32.55 -3.90
CA ALA A 311 2.36 32.11 -2.76
C ALA A 311 1.66 30.99 -1.96
N ALA A 312 0.34 31.02 -1.82
CA ALA A 312 -0.43 29.97 -1.12
C ALA A 312 -0.35 28.60 -1.83
N VAL A 313 -0.37 28.58 -3.16
CA VAL A 313 -0.22 27.33 -3.92
C VAL A 313 1.21 26.80 -3.81
N LEU A 314 2.21 27.67 -3.92
CA LEU A 314 3.61 27.28 -3.76
C LEU A 314 3.88 26.73 -2.35
N ASP A 315 3.36 27.41 -1.32
CA ASP A 315 3.45 26.97 0.08
C ASP A 315 2.79 25.60 0.27
N SER A 316 1.62 25.35 -0.32
CA SER A 316 0.96 24.04 -0.25
C SER A 316 1.79 22.88 -0.83
N HIS A 317 2.74 23.17 -1.72
CA HIS A 317 3.70 22.20 -2.27
C HIS A 317 5.07 22.23 -1.60
N LEU A 318 5.23 23.04 -0.55
CA LEU A 318 6.50 23.27 0.15
C LEU A 318 7.57 23.83 -0.80
N ILE A 319 7.19 24.69 -1.74
CA ILE A 319 8.09 25.36 -2.68
C ILE A 319 8.35 26.78 -2.13
N PRO A 320 9.52 27.06 -1.53
CA PRO A 320 9.85 28.41 -1.09
C PRO A 320 10.01 29.34 -2.29
N GLU A 321 9.83 30.65 -2.06
CA GLU A 321 9.96 31.67 -3.11
C GLU A 321 11.30 31.59 -3.87
N ALA A 322 12.41 31.35 -3.16
CA ALA A 322 13.72 31.16 -3.79
C ALA A 322 13.77 29.98 -4.78
N ALA A 323 12.98 28.91 -4.53
CA ALA A 323 12.90 27.76 -5.43
C ALA A 323 12.00 28.02 -6.65
N ARG A 324 11.14 29.06 -6.62
CA ARG A 324 10.29 29.42 -7.77
C ARG A 324 11.12 29.80 -8.99
N ASP A 325 12.14 30.63 -8.81
CA ASP A 325 13.03 31.03 -9.91
C ASP A 325 13.75 29.83 -10.52
N ALA A 326 14.21 28.90 -9.67
CA ALA A 326 14.84 27.67 -10.13
C ALA A 326 13.85 26.76 -10.89
N LEU A 327 12.58 26.72 -10.49
CA LEU A 327 11.53 26.02 -11.24
C LEU A 327 11.29 26.67 -12.60
N GLU A 328 11.24 28.00 -12.67
CA GLU A 328 11.14 28.74 -13.94
C GLU A 328 12.34 28.44 -14.85
N ASP A 329 13.54 28.41 -14.31
CA ASP A 329 14.77 28.04 -15.03
C ASP A 329 14.69 26.61 -15.59
N VAL A 330 14.16 25.65 -14.82
CA VAL A 330 13.94 24.26 -15.28
C VAL A 330 12.99 24.18 -16.47
N LEU A 331 11.94 25.01 -16.46
CA LEU A 331 10.92 25.03 -17.50
C LEU A 331 11.39 25.73 -18.78
N ARG A 332 12.25 26.75 -18.65
CA ARG A 332 12.77 27.55 -19.77
C ARG A 332 14.16 27.12 -20.26
N ALA A 333 14.73 26.06 -19.68
CA ALA A 333 16.08 25.61 -20.00
C ALA A 333 16.24 25.33 -21.51
N PRO A 334 17.27 25.90 -22.17
CA PRO A 334 17.48 25.74 -23.62
C PRO A 334 18.00 24.35 -24.01
N ASP A 335 18.63 23.65 -23.05
CA ASP A 335 19.23 22.34 -23.24
C ASP A 335 19.15 21.50 -21.95
N MET A 336 19.54 20.23 -22.06
CA MET A 336 19.48 19.27 -20.95
C MET A 336 20.44 19.59 -19.80
N ASP A 337 21.58 20.24 -20.08
CA ASP A 337 22.58 20.55 -19.07
C ASP A 337 22.12 21.73 -18.20
N ALA A 338 21.57 22.78 -18.83
CA ALA A 338 20.92 23.89 -18.17
C ALA A 338 19.74 23.41 -17.33
N ARG A 339 18.93 22.49 -17.87
CA ARG A 339 17.80 21.90 -17.13
C ARG A 339 18.28 21.13 -15.91
N THR A 340 19.35 20.35 -16.03
CA THR A 340 19.92 19.57 -14.94
C THR A 340 20.47 20.46 -13.82
N ARG A 341 21.19 21.55 -14.18
CA ARG A 341 21.69 22.53 -13.19
C ARG A 341 20.55 23.25 -12.47
N ALA A 342 19.54 23.70 -13.22
CA ALA A 342 18.36 24.35 -12.64
C ALA A 342 17.58 23.40 -11.71
N ALA A 343 17.46 22.12 -12.08
CA ALA A 343 16.79 21.11 -11.28
C ALA A 343 17.54 20.85 -9.96
N ALA A 344 18.87 20.71 -10.02
CA ALA A 344 19.69 20.55 -8.82
C ALA A 344 19.56 21.77 -7.88
N ARG A 345 19.52 22.98 -8.44
CA ARG A 345 19.26 24.21 -7.68
C ARG A 345 17.86 24.19 -7.04
N PHE A 346 16.83 23.80 -7.79
CA PHE A 346 15.46 23.65 -7.26
C PHE A 346 15.42 22.66 -6.10
N ASP A 347 16.01 21.47 -6.27
CA ASP A 347 16.06 20.43 -5.25
C ASP A 347 16.72 20.95 -3.96
N GLN A 348 17.87 21.62 -4.08
CA GLN A 348 18.61 22.18 -2.96
C GLN A 348 17.84 23.27 -2.20
N LEU A 349 17.11 24.13 -2.93
CA LEU A 349 16.34 25.22 -2.33
C LEU A 349 15.05 24.72 -1.66
N ARG A 350 14.42 23.69 -2.21
CA ARG A 350 13.20 23.08 -1.66
C ARG A 350 13.46 22.15 -0.47
N ALA A 351 14.58 21.44 -0.50
CA ALA A 351 14.87 20.38 0.46
C ALA A 351 14.77 20.79 1.95
N PRO A 352 15.26 21.95 2.41
CA PRO A 352 15.16 22.33 3.82
C PRO A 352 13.71 22.45 4.32
N VAL A 353 12.84 23.07 3.52
CA VAL A 353 11.41 23.25 3.86
C VAL A 353 10.69 21.90 3.86
N LEU A 354 10.96 21.08 2.83
CA LEU A 354 10.39 19.74 2.73
C LEU A 354 10.86 18.84 3.87
N ARG A 355 12.15 18.86 4.22
CA ARG A 355 12.71 18.08 5.33
C ARG A 355 12.09 18.48 6.67
N ALA A 356 11.99 19.78 6.94
CA ALA A 356 11.38 20.29 8.16
C ALA A 356 9.91 19.86 8.29
N TRP A 357 9.15 19.89 7.20
CA TRP A 357 7.77 19.40 7.18
C TRP A 357 7.69 17.89 7.42
N VAL A 358 8.47 17.10 6.68
CA VAL A 358 8.45 15.63 6.78
C VAL A 358 8.84 15.20 8.19
N GLU A 359 9.85 15.82 8.79
CA GLU A 359 10.21 15.55 10.19
C GLU A 359 9.07 15.88 11.14
N ARG A 360 8.44 17.06 11.01
CA ARG A 360 7.29 17.47 11.83
C ARG A 360 6.13 16.49 11.69
N PHE A 361 5.80 16.11 10.45
CA PHE A 361 4.75 15.14 10.15
C PHE A 361 5.06 13.79 10.81
N LEU A 362 6.24 13.22 10.55
CA LEU A 362 6.61 11.92 11.10
C LEU A 362 6.70 11.92 12.62
N ARG A 363 7.17 13.01 13.25
CA ARG A 363 7.14 13.16 14.72
C ARG A 363 5.72 13.17 15.26
N ALA A 364 4.78 13.84 14.60
CA ALA A 364 3.37 13.84 15.00
C ALA A 364 2.69 12.47 14.82
N GLN A 365 3.14 11.70 13.82
CA GLN A 365 2.65 10.35 13.58
C GLN A 365 3.25 9.32 14.54
N CYS A 366 4.55 9.42 14.80
CA CYS A 366 5.30 8.48 15.64
C CYS A 366 5.16 8.80 17.14
N GLU A 367 5.05 10.07 17.50
CA GLU A 367 5.08 10.57 18.88
C GLU A 367 6.21 9.89 19.69
N PRO A 368 7.50 10.10 19.34
CA PRO A 368 8.62 9.30 19.87
C PRO A 368 8.73 9.35 21.40
N ASP A 369 8.37 10.49 22.01
CA ASP A 369 8.40 10.71 23.46
C ASP A 369 7.02 10.45 24.11
N GLY A 370 6.03 9.99 23.35
CA GLY A 370 4.69 9.73 23.84
C GLY A 370 4.65 8.48 24.73
N ASP A 371 3.87 8.55 25.83
CA ASP A 371 3.62 7.38 26.68
C ASP A 371 2.98 6.28 25.84
N ASP A 372 3.51 5.05 25.85
CA ASP A 372 3.01 3.88 25.11
C ASP A 372 2.17 2.94 26.00
N ARG A 373 1.80 3.36 27.21
CA ARG A 373 0.98 2.56 28.15
C ARG A 373 -0.47 2.43 27.70
N VAL A 374 -1.10 1.30 28.01
CA VAL A 374 -2.57 1.22 27.94
C VAL A 374 -3.18 2.17 28.98
N SER A 375 -4.45 2.53 28.81
CA SER A 375 -5.18 3.37 29.75
C SER A 375 -5.28 2.71 31.13
N ILE A 376 -5.48 3.53 32.18
CA ILE A 376 -5.70 3.02 33.54
C ILE A 376 -6.89 2.05 33.57
N ARG A 377 -7.95 2.34 32.80
CA ARG A 377 -9.12 1.46 32.66
C ARG A 377 -8.70 0.08 32.12
N ALA A 378 -7.91 0.04 31.05
CA ALA A 378 -7.42 -1.21 30.49
C ALA A 378 -6.54 -1.98 31.49
N LEU A 379 -5.67 -1.29 32.25
CA LEU A 379 -4.86 -1.93 33.30
C LEU A 379 -5.73 -2.61 34.36
N ILE A 380 -6.79 -1.94 34.82
CA ILE A 380 -7.69 -2.48 35.85
C ILE A 380 -8.49 -3.68 35.31
N SER A 381 -8.99 -3.60 34.07
CA SER A 381 -9.71 -4.71 33.44
C SER A 381 -8.83 -5.96 33.28
N GLY A 382 -7.56 -5.80 32.92
CA GLY A 382 -6.62 -6.93 32.82
C GLY A 382 -6.27 -7.57 34.17
N LEU A 383 -6.34 -6.82 35.29
CA LEU A 383 -6.15 -7.36 36.63
C LEU A 383 -7.34 -8.21 37.12
N GLY A 384 -8.54 -7.95 36.59
CA GLY A 384 -9.75 -8.72 36.90
C GLY A 384 -9.78 -10.11 36.25
N GLU A 385 -9.27 -10.23 35.02
CA GLU A 385 -9.20 -11.51 34.29
C GLU A 385 -8.12 -12.46 34.84
N ALA A 386 -7.07 -11.93 35.48
CA ALA A 386 -6.01 -12.73 36.10
C ALA A 386 -6.39 -13.36 37.46
N ARG A 387 -7.59 -13.11 38.00
CA ARG A 387 -8.04 -13.60 39.31
C ARG A 387 -9.27 -14.52 39.22
N VAL A 388 -9.17 -15.61 38.47
CA VAL A 388 -9.96 -16.83 38.78
C VAL A 388 -9.15 -18.08 38.44
N PRO A 389 -8.35 -18.64 39.37
CA PRO A 389 -8.05 -20.06 39.34
C PRO A 389 -9.14 -20.83 40.11
N PRO A 390 -9.49 -22.06 39.69
CA PRO A 390 -10.29 -22.97 40.51
C PRO A 390 -9.56 -23.38 41.80
#